data_AF-A0A0H1BRG1-F1
#
_entry.id   AF-A0A0H1BRG1-F1
#
_cell.length_a   1.000
_cell.length_b   1.000
_cell.length_c   1.000
_cell.angle_alpha   90.00
_cell.angle_beta   90.00
_cell.angle_gamma   90.00
#
_symmetry.space_group_name_H-M   'P 1'
#
loop_
_entity.id
_entity.type
_entity.pdbx_description
1 polymer ?
#
loop_
_entity_poly.entity_id
_entity_poly.type
_entity_poly.pdbx_seq_one_letter_code
_entity_poly.pdbx_strand_id
1 'polypeptide(L)'
;METPHHRKIELQSPADLSYLYTNTVALSRQKLDLHFPPSARPNASTNTNASNASSSNPDHHPDDDADSDPMKSHVRALVDEFIHKTFLTAAPSISINGLSPAEAAASNSDNSNTNDAADPLSFLHVREAVEYEPYDTELAARVAG
;
A
#
# COMPACT_ATOMS: atom_id res chain seq x y z
N MET A 1 -36.79 19.49 -12.54
CA MET A 1 -35.93 18.37 -12.14
C MET A 1 -34.86 18.96 -11.24
N GLU A 2 -35.00 18.83 -9.93
CA GLU A 2 -34.01 19.32 -8.97
C GLU A 2 -32.82 18.36 -8.99
N THR A 3 -31.62 18.86 -9.27
CA THR A 3 -30.41 18.04 -9.21
C THR A 3 -30.13 17.73 -7.74
N PRO A 4 -29.96 16.46 -7.33
CA PRO A 4 -29.70 16.15 -5.93
C PRO A 4 -28.40 16.81 -5.48
N HIS A 5 -28.53 17.81 -4.60
CA HIS A 5 -27.41 18.51 -3.98
C HIS A 5 -26.80 17.62 -2.89
N HIS A 6 -25.82 16.81 -3.27
CA HIS A 6 -25.00 16.09 -2.30
C HIS A 6 -23.92 17.02 -1.74
N ARG A 7 -23.75 17.04 -0.40
CA ARG A 7 -22.63 17.75 0.23
C ARG A 7 -21.33 17.07 -0.21
N LYS A 8 -20.42 17.83 -0.79
CA LYS A 8 -19.06 17.35 -1.10
C LYS A 8 -18.21 17.38 0.17
N ILE A 9 -17.29 16.43 0.28
CA ILE A 9 -16.25 16.37 1.30
C ILE A 9 -15.07 17.17 0.78
N GLU A 10 -14.74 18.29 1.45
CA GLU A 10 -13.62 19.13 1.05
C GLU A 10 -12.35 18.74 1.81
N LEU A 11 -11.27 18.49 1.08
CA LEU A 11 -9.94 18.24 1.61
C LEU A 11 -9.05 19.47 1.38
N GLN A 12 -8.06 19.68 2.24
CA GLN A 12 -7.16 20.83 2.13
C GLN A 12 -6.13 20.63 1.01
N SER A 13 -5.72 19.37 0.79
CA SER A 13 -4.72 19.02 -0.21
C SER A 13 -4.90 17.59 -0.74
N PRO A 14 -4.26 17.24 -1.88
CA PRO A 14 -4.20 15.85 -2.35
C PRO A 14 -3.53 14.90 -1.35
N ALA A 15 -2.57 15.42 -0.56
CA ALA A 15 -1.85 14.64 0.44
C ALA A 15 -2.78 14.12 1.56
N ASP A 16 -3.87 14.85 1.88
CA ASP A 16 -4.86 14.40 2.86
C ASP A 16 -5.54 13.11 2.40
N LEU A 17 -5.89 13.02 1.11
CA LEU A 17 -6.54 11.83 0.56
C LEU A 17 -5.56 10.64 0.55
N SER A 18 -4.31 10.87 0.16
CA SER A 18 -3.24 9.87 0.22
C SER A 18 -3.02 9.38 1.66
N TYR A 19 -3.00 10.29 2.64
CA TYR A 19 -2.86 9.94 4.05
C TYR A 19 -4.03 9.08 4.53
N LEU A 20 -5.28 9.45 4.21
CA LEU A 20 -6.46 8.66 4.57
C LEU A 20 -6.42 7.26 3.96
N TYR A 21 -6.04 7.16 2.69
CA TYR A 21 -5.91 5.88 1.98
C TYR A 21 -4.84 4.99 2.62
N THR A 22 -3.61 5.51 2.75
CA THR A 22 -2.46 4.78 3.29
C THR A 22 -2.69 4.33 4.74
N ASN A 23 -3.24 5.20 5.59
CA ASN A 23 -3.56 4.85 6.97
C ASN A 23 -4.65 3.77 7.03
N THR A 24 -5.65 3.82 6.15
CA THR A 24 -6.71 2.80 6.07
C THR A 24 -6.13 1.44 5.69
N VAL A 25 -5.24 1.38 4.69
CA VAL A 25 -4.55 0.15 4.27
C VAL A 25 -3.66 -0.38 5.40
N ALA A 26 -2.83 0.47 6.01
CA ALA A 26 -1.92 0.09 7.09
C ALA A 26 -2.67 -0.47 8.31
N LEU A 27 -3.70 0.25 8.78
CA LEU A 27 -4.54 -0.19 9.90
C LEU A 27 -5.29 -1.49 9.57
N SER A 28 -5.77 -1.63 8.34
CA SER A 28 -6.48 -2.86 7.93
C SER A 28 -5.55 -4.07 7.96
N ARG A 29 -4.31 -3.92 7.49
CA ARG A 29 -3.29 -4.97 7.55
C ARG A 29 -2.93 -5.33 9.00
N GLN A 30 -2.66 -4.34 9.85
CA GLN A 30 -2.38 -4.57 11.26
C GLN A 30 -3.52 -5.33 11.95
N LYS A 31 -4.78 -4.97 11.64
CA LYS A 31 -5.96 -5.67 12.18
C LYS A 31 -6.07 -7.10 11.66
N LEU A 32 -5.80 -7.33 10.37
CA LEU A 32 -5.76 -8.68 9.81
C LEU A 32 -4.69 -9.54 10.49
N ASP A 33 -3.51 -8.98 10.73
CA ASP A 33 -2.39 -9.69 11.33
C ASP A 33 -2.69 -10.11 12.78
N LEU A 34 -3.31 -9.21 13.55
CA LEU A 34 -3.70 -9.47 14.93
C LEU A 34 -4.86 -10.48 15.04
N HIS A 35 -5.80 -10.45 14.10
CA HIS A 35 -7.05 -11.23 14.17
C HIS A 35 -7.09 -12.41 13.20
N PHE A 36 -5.97 -12.79 12.60
CA PHE A 36 -5.98 -13.95 11.71
C PHE A 36 -6.16 -15.25 12.51
N PRO A 37 -7.16 -16.09 12.17
CA PRO A 37 -7.44 -17.27 12.96
C PRO A 37 -6.28 -18.28 12.91
N PRO A 38 -5.93 -18.94 14.04
CA PRO A 38 -4.85 -19.92 14.07
C PRO A 38 -5.07 -21.10 13.12
N SER A 39 -6.33 -21.44 12.84
CA SER A 39 -6.72 -22.52 11.92
C SER A 39 -6.41 -22.22 10.45
N ALA A 40 -6.16 -20.96 10.11
CA ALA A 40 -5.77 -20.56 8.77
C ALA A 40 -4.26 -20.58 8.55
N ARG A 41 -3.46 -20.75 9.61
CA ARG A 41 -2.01 -20.93 9.48
C ARG A 41 -1.74 -22.15 8.60
N PRO A 42 -0.87 -22.05 7.59
CA PRO A 42 -0.56 -23.20 6.75
C PRO A 42 -0.04 -24.32 7.64
N ASN A 43 -0.57 -25.53 7.45
CA ASN A 43 0.05 -26.67 8.11
C ASN A 43 1.49 -26.74 7.58
N ALA A 44 2.48 -26.84 8.47
CA ALA A 44 3.86 -27.13 8.06
C ALA A 44 4.01 -28.61 7.65
N SER A 45 2.94 -29.25 7.17
CA SER A 45 2.80 -30.70 7.05
C SER A 45 2.27 -31.08 5.67
N THR A 46 2.94 -30.64 4.62
CA THR A 46 2.99 -31.43 3.38
C THR A 46 4.33 -31.24 2.68
N ASN A 47 5.43 -31.45 3.41
CA ASN A 47 6.67 -31.88 2.77
C ASN A 47 7.01 -33.31 3.22
N THR A 48 6.19 -34.27 2.78
CA THR A 48 6.44 -35.71 2.94
C THR A 48 7.52 -36.23 1.98
N ASN A 49 8.47 -35.39 1.56
CA ASN A 49 9.70 -35.80 0.89
C ASN A 49 10.94 -35.22 1.62
N ALA A 50 11.02 -35.42 2.93
CA ALA A 50 12.22 -35.21 3.74
C ALA A 50 13.23 -36.37 3.61
N SER A 51 13.42 -36.92 2.40
CA SER A 51 14.46 -37.92 2.12
C SER A 51 15.63 -37.37 1.29
N ASN A 52 15.62 -36.09 0.91
CA ASN A 52 16.80 -35.48 0.26
C ASN A 52 16.90 -33.97 0.49
N ALA A 53 17.39 -33.56 1.66
CA ALA A 53 17.98 -32.23 1.86
C ALA A 53 19.05 -32.32 2.95
N SER A 54 20.03 -33.20 2.72
CA SER A 54 21.37 -32.99 3.27
C SER A 54 21.98 -31.80 2.51
N SER A 55 21.64 -30.58 2.91
CA SER A 55 22.51 -29.41 2.69
C SER A 55 22.05 -28.30 3.63
N SER A 56 22.74 -28.25 4.76
CA SER A 56 22.78 -27.18 5.73
C SER A 56 22.87 -25.79 5.10
N ASN A 57 21.93 -24.92 5.43
CA ASN A 57 22.18 -23.49 5.65
C ASN A 57 21.49 -23.12 6.99
N PRO A 58 22.23 -22.75 8.05
CA PRO A 58 21.65 -22.56 9.39
C PRO A 58 21.06 -21.16 9.64
N ASP A 59 21.15 -20.23 8.69
CA ASP A 59 20.73 -18.83 8.88
C ASP A 59 19.33 -18.54 8.31
N HIS A 60 18.32 -19.34 8.71
CA HIS A 60 16.91 -19.00 8.46
C HIS A 60 16.35 -18.27 9.68
N HIS A 61 16.21 -16.96 9.56
CA HIS A 61 15.57 -16.14 10.59
C HIS A 61 14.10 -16.59 10.71
N PRO A 62 13.63 -16.99 11.90
CA PRO A 62 12.29 -17.59 12.06
C PRO A 62 11.11 -16.64 11.79
N ASP A 63 11.38 -15.40 11.37
CA ASP A 63 10.37 -14.38 11.07
C ASP A 63 9.94 -14.34 9.59
N ASP A 64 10.65 -14.99 8.67
CA ASP A 64 10.33 -14.94 7.22
C ASP A 64 9.13 -15.80 6.80
N ASP A 65 8.69 -16.76 7.62
CA ASP A 65 7.55 -17.64 7.29
C ASP A 65 6.18 -17.03 7.66
N ALA A 66 6.14 -15.92 8.42
CA ALA A 66 4.90 -15.34 8.93
C ALA A 66 4.06 -14.61 7.86
N ASP A 67 4.71 -14.10 6.81
CA ASP A 67 4.08 -13.42 5.68
C ASP A 67 3.68 -14.35 4.51
N SER A 68 4.07 -15.63 4.56
CA SER A 68 3.84 -16.60 3.48
C SER A 68 2.57 -17.46 3.65
N ASP A 69 1.58 -17.00 4.43
CA ASP A 69 0.29 -17.70 4.53
C ASP A 69 -0.59 -17.37 3.31
N PRO A 70 -0.94 -18.35 2.46
CA PRO A 70 -1.72 -18.12 1.23
C PRO A 70 -3.15 -17.62 1.53
N MET A 71 -3.73 -17.96 2.68
CA MET A 71 -5.04 -17.44 3.06
C MET A 71 -4.92 -15.99 3.52
N LYS A 72 -3.87 -15.65 4.29
CA LYS A 72 -3.61 -14.25 4.70
C LYS A 72 -3.41 -13.35 3.51
N SER A 73 -2.57 -13.75 2.55
CA SER A 73 -2.28 -12.95 1.37
C SER A 73 -3.54 -12.70 0.54
N HIS A 74 -4.40 -13.72 0.37
CA HIS A 74 -5.66 -13.56 -0.35
C HIS A 74 -6.64 -12.61 0.35
N VAL A 75 -6.81 -12.74 1.68
CA VAL A 75 -7.68 -11.84 2.45
C VAL A 75 -7.14 -10.40 2.42
N ARG A 76 -5.82 -10.22 2.57
CA ARG A 76 -5.18 -8.91 2.43
C ARG A 76 -5.48 -8.29 1.05
N ALA A 77 -5.36 -9.06 -0.03
CA ALA A 77 -5.67 -8.59 -1.38
C ALA A 77 -7.15 -8.15 -1.54
N LEU A 78 -8.10 -8.93 -1.01
CA LEU A 78 -9.52 -8.57 -1.04
C LEU A 78 -9.83 -7.29 -0.26
N VAL A 79 -9.16 -7.09 0.87
CA VAL A 79 -9.33 -5.88 1.68
C VAL A 79 -8.72 -4.67 0.97
N ASP A 80 -7.53 -4.81 0.39
CA ASP A 80 -6.89 -3.75 -0.40
C ASP A 80 -7.79 -3.36 -1.60
N GLU A 81 -8.35 -4.33 -2.33
CA GLU A 81 -9.31 -4.09 -3.43
C GLU A 81 -10.57 -3.37 -2.93
N PHE A 82 -11.13 -3.82 -1.79
CA PHE A 82 -12.32 -3.20 -1.19
C PHE A 82 -12.07 -1.74 -0.81
N ILE A 83 -10.92 -1.46 -0.18
CA ILE A 83 -10.51 -0.09 0.17
C ILE A 83 -10.41 0.73 -1.10
N HIS A 84 -9.70 0.26 -2.12
CA HIS A 84 -9.56 0.96 -3.39
C HIS A 84 -10.92 1.30 -4.03
N LYS A 85 -11.81 0.32 -4.16
CA LYS A 85 -13.16 0.50 -4.70
C LYS A 85 -13.99 1.49 -3.89
N THR A 86 -13.83 1.51 -2.57
CA THR A 86 -14.53 2.45 -1.68
C THR A 86 -14.12 3.88 -1.98
N PHE A 87 -12.81 4.15 -2.04
CA PHE A 87 -12.30 5.48 -2.38
C PHE A 87 -12.69 5.87 -3.81
N LEU A 88 -12.64 4.94 -4.76
CA LEU A 88 -13.03 5.18 -6.15
C LEU A 88 -14.50 5.59 -6.26
N THR A 89 -15.38 4.89 -5.54
CA THR A 89 -16.82 5.20 -5.52
C THR A 89 -17.10 6.50 -4.77
N ALA A 90 -16.29 6.84 -3.77
CA ALA A 90 -16.41 8.10 -3.02
C ALA A 90 -15.82 9.31 -3.76
N ALA A 91 -14.89 9.10 -4.71
CA ALA A 91 -14.16 10.16 -5.40
C ALA A 91 -15.03 11.30 -5.98
N PRO A 92 -16.20 11.04 -6.61
CA PRO A 92 -17.06 12.12 -7.11
C PRO A 92 -17.63 13.03 -6.01
N SER A 93 -17.72 12.52 -4.77
CA SER A 93 -18.19 13.25 -3.60
C SER A 93 -17.07 13.98 -2.86
N ILE A 94 -15.82 13.88 -3.32
CA ILE A 94 -14.64 14.52 -2.71
C ILE A 94 -14.19 15.67 -3.62
N SER A 95 -13.79 16.79 -3.02
CA SER A 95 -13.10 17.87 -3.72
C SER A 95 -11.92 18.41 -2.93
N ILE A 96 -10.95 18.95 -3.65
CA ILE A 96 -9.78 19.62 -3.11
C ILE A 96 -9.72 21.01 -3.75
N ASN A 97 -9.96 22.04 -2.96
CA ASN A 97 -10.10 23.42 -3.41
C ASN A 97 -11.07 23.57 -4.59
N GLY A 98 -12.18 22.84 -4.56
CA GLY A 98 -13.19 22.80 -5.63
C GLY A 98 -12.85 21.94 -6.86
N LEU A 99 -11.64 21.38 -6.96
CA LEU A 99 -11.24 20.45 -8.02
C LEU A 99 -11.53 18.99 -7.64
N SER A 100 -11.61 18.09 -8.63
CA SER A 100 -11.65 16.66 -8.34
C SER A 100 -10.27 16.16 -7.86
N PRO A 101 -10.21 15.02 -7.13
CA PRO A 101 -8.94 14.48 -6.64
C PRO A 101 -7.90 14.22 -7.72
N ALA A 102 -8.32 13.70 -8.88
CA ALA A 102 -7.43 13.43 -10.00
C ALA A 102 -6.84 14.73 -10.60
N GLU A 103 -7.67 15.77 -10.72
CA GLU A 103 -7.24 17.08 -11.24
C GLU A 103 -6.28 17.78 -10.26
N ALA A 104 -6.58 17.73 -8.97
CA ALA A 104 -5.74 18.32 -7.93
C ALA A 104 -4.40 17.58 -7.76
N ALA A 105 -4.36 16.27 -8.02
CA ALA A 105 -3.11 15.51 -8.05
C ALA A 105 -2.28 15.80 -9.31
N ALA A 106 -2.95 15.92 -10.46
CA ALA A 106 -2.28 16.26 -11.73
C ALA A 106 -1.65 17.66 -11.71
N SER A 107 -2.24 18.63 -11.01
CA SER A 107 -1.64 19.97 -10.89
C SER A 107 -0.33 20.02 -10.10
N ASN A 108 -0.05 19.01 -9.27
CA ASN A 108 1.17 18.92 -8.46
C ASN A 108 2.26 18.03 -9.07
N SER A 109 1.92 17.23 -10.10
CA SER A 109 2.88 16.34 -10.76
C SER A 109 3.45 17.02 -12.01
N ASP A 110 4.67 17.54 -11.92
CA ASP A 110 5.45 18.03 -13.08
C ASP A 110 5.78 16.92 -14.11
N ASN A 111 5.44 15.66 -13.80
CA ASN A 111 5.74 14.51 -14.64
C ASN A 111 4.46 13.93 -15.26
N SER A 112 4.18 14.38 -16.48
CA SER A 112 3.12 13.88 -17.36
C SER A 112 3.56 12.55 -18.00
N ASN A 113 3.52 11.44 -17.26
CA ASN A 113 3.46 10.12 -17.89
C ASN A 113 1.98 9.67 -17.93
N THR A 114 1.24 10.24 -18.88
CA THR A 114 -0.22 10.15 -19.06
C THR A 114 -0.72 8.81 -19.61
N ASN A 115 0.06 7.74 -19.48
CA ASN A 115 -0.26 6.46 -20.11
C ASN A 115 -1.13 5.52 -19.23
N ASP A 116 -1.48 5.91 -18.01
CA ASP A 116 -2.30 5.10 -17.09
C ASP A 116 -3.63 5.81 -16.69
N ALA A 117 -4.32 6.36 -17.68
CA ALA A 117 -5.54 7.14 -17.50
C ALA A 117 -6.81 6.31 -17.17
N ALA A 118 -6.66 5.02 -16.84
CA ALA A 118 -7.79 4.14 -16.56
C ALA A 118 -8.31 4.26 -15.12
N ASP A 119 -7.48 4.75 -14.19
CA ASP A 119 -7.83 4.86 -12.77
C ASP A 119 -7.59 6.29 -12.24
N PRO A 120 -8.65 7.04 -11.86
CA PRO A 120 -8.52 8.40 -11.31
C PRO A 120 -7.83 8.44 -9.94
N LEU A 121 -7.62 7.30 -9.28
CA LEU A 121 -6.94 7.18 -7.99
C LEU A 121 -5.57 6.51 -8.09
N SER A 122 -5.03 6.36 -9.30
CA SER A 122 -3.66 5.87 -9.55
C SER A 122 -2.61 6.60 -8.72
N PHE A 123 -2.76 7.90 -8.49
CA PHE A 123 -1.85 8.70 -7.67
C PHE A 123 -1.76 8.25 -6.20
N LEU A 124 -2.77 7.54 -5.67
CA LEU A 124 -2.73 6.98 -4.31
C LEU A 124 -1.73 5.82 -4.18
N HIS A 125 -1.38 5.19 -5.29
CA HIS A 125 -0.42 4.09 -5.35
C HIS A 125 1.02 4.56 -5.57
N VAL A 126 1.21 5.86 -5.84
CA VAL A 126 2.54 6.47 -5.84
C VAL A 126 3.04 6.47 -4.40
N ARG A 127 3.77 5.42 -4.04
CA ARG A 127 4.62 5.45 -2.85
C ARG A 127 5.60 6.61 -3.07
N GLU A 128 5.60 7.56 -2.16
CA GLU A 128 6.71 8.50 -2.02
C GLU A 128 7.98 7.65 -1.85
N ALA A 129 8.71 7.44 -2.94
CA ALA A 129 9.98 6.75 -2.90
C ALA A 129 10.96 7.72 -2.26
N VAL A 130 11.09 7.66 -0.94
CA VAL A 130 12.26 8.26 -0.28
C VAL A 130 13.44 7.40 -0.74
N GLU A 131 14.14 7.90 -1.75
CA GLU A 131 15.34 7.29 -2.31
C GLU A 131 16.41 7.33 -1.22
N TYR A 132 16.48 6.25 -0.45
CA TYR A 132 17.47 6.11 0.62
C TYR A 132 18.77 5.64 -0.01
N GLU A 133 19.64 6.59 -0.30
CA GLU A 133 21.04 6.29 -0.59
C GLU A 133 21.72 5.81 0.70
N PRO A 134 22.42 4.66 0.67
CA PRO A 134 23.23 4.20 1.79
C PRO A 134 24.26 5.26 2.20
N TYR A 135 24.48 5.44 3.51
CA TYR A 135 25.46 6.39 4.02
C TYR A 135 26.87 6.05 3.50
N ASP A 136 27.43 6.90 2.63
CA ASP A 136 28.78 6.75 2.12
C ASP A 136 29.80 7.27 3.13
N THR A 137 30.45 6.33 3.82
CA THR A 137 31.46 6.61 4.84
C THR A 137 32.74 7.24 4.26
N GLU A 138 33.06 6.97 2.99
CA GLU A 138 34.27 7.49 2.33
C GLU A 138 34.11 8.99 2.00
N LEU A 139 32.92 9.38 1.51
CA LEU A 139 32.56 10.79 1.31
C LEU A 139 32.59 11.57 2.63
N ALA A 140 32.02 11.01 3.70
CA ALA A 140 32.00 11.63 5.02
C ALA A 140 33.42 11.81 5.60
N ALA A 141 34.28 10.80 5.46
CA ALA A 141 35.67 10.87 5.91
C ALA A 141 36.47 11.93 5.16
N ARG A 142 36.23 12.11 3.86
CA ARG A 142 36.90 13.12 3.04
C ARG A 142 36.46 14.55 3.36
N VAL A 143 35.22 14.75 3.78
CA VAL A 143 34.70 16.07 4.20
C VAL A 143 35.21 16.46 5.59
N ALA A 144 35.53 15.49 6.43
CA ALA A 144 35.98 15.71 7.81
C ALA A 144 37.50 15.91 7.98
N GLY A 145 38.30 15.79 6.91
CA GLY A 145 39.76 15.95 6.91
C GLY A 145 40.25 17.14 6.10
#